data_AF-A0A7J7KPI7-F1
#
_entry.id   AF-A0A7J7KPI7-F1
#
_cell.length_a   1.000
_cell.length_b   1.000
_cell.length_c   1.000
_cell.angle_alpha   90.00
_cell.angle_beta   90.00
_cell.angle_gamma   90.00
#
_symmetry.space_group_name_H-M   'P 1'
#
loop_
_entity.id
_entity.type
_entity.pdbx_description
1 polymer ?
#
loop_
_entity_poly.entity_id
_entity_poly.type
_entity_poly.pdbx_seq_one_letter_code
_entity_poly.pdbx_strand_id
1 'polypeptide(L)'
;MLMPKKNRVAIYEALFKDGVLVAEKDFTMDKHGSIEVPNLHVVKAMMSLKSRGYVKEQFAWRHYYWYLTNEGIQYLRDFLHLPPEIVPSTLKRQARSDASKPRGRGKSAIKTHSFVINFVHAYQCISCDALMNQLLTNFAYMIFMVAKL
;
A
#
# COMPACT_ATOMS: atom_id res chain seq x y z
N MET A 1 -7.18 21.92 0.56
CA MET A 1 -7.42 21.52 1.96
C MET A 1 -6.50 22.33 2.87
N LEU A 2 -7.05 23.08 3.81
CA LEU A 2 -6.26 23.70 4.86
C LEU A 2 -5.84 22.60 5.85
N MET A 3 -4.54 22.36 5.98
CA MET A 3 -3.98 21.37 6.92
C MET A 3 -2.83 22.01 7.70
N PRO A 4 -2.69 21.75 9.01
CA PRO A 4 -1.56 22.23 9.78
C PRO A 4 -0.25 21.70 9.20
N LYS A 5 0.78 22.56 9.14
CA LYS A 5 2.08 22.22 8.55
C LYS A 5 2.73 21.02 9.24
N LYS A 6 2.58 20.91 10.57
CA LYS A 6 3.10 19.81 11.39
C LYS A 6 2.62 18.45 10.91
N ASN A 7 1.30 18.28 10.72
CA ASN A 7 0.72 17.01 10.30
C ASN A 7 1.11 16.65 8.87
N ARG A 8 1.25 17.65 7.99
CA ARG A 8 1.70 17.43 6.61
C ARG A 8 3.13 16.89 6.58
N VAL A 9 4.03 17.50 7.36
CA VAL A 9 5.42 17.05 7.47
C VAL A 9 5.47 15.63 8.05
N ALA A 10 4.71 15.35 9.11
CA ALA A 10 4.64 14.02 9.72
C ALA A 10 4.18 12.92 8.74
N ILE A 11 3.17 13.20 7.90
CA ILE A 11 2.71 12.26 6.86
C ILE A 11 3.84 11.99 5.85
N TYR A 12 4.54 13.04 5.41
CA TYR A 12 5.61 12.89 4.42
C TYR A 12 6.84 12.19 4.98
N GLU A 13 7.18 12.42 6.24
CA GLU A 13 8.25 11.69 6.94
C GLU A 13 7.93 10.20 7.05
N ALA A 14 6.72 9.85 7.46
CA ALA A 14 6.27 8.45 7.53
C ALA A 14 6.32 7.78 6.14
N LEU A 15 5.79 8.46 5.12
CA LEU A 15 5.81 7.97 3.74
C LEU A 15 7.24 7.77 3.22
N PHE A 16 8.19 8.63 3.58
CA PHE A 16 9.58 8.53 3.14
C PHE A 16 10.34 7.41 3.89
N LYS A 17 10.06 7.20 5.18
CA LYS A 17 10.67 6.12 5.98
C LYS A 17 10.27 4.74 5.45
N ASP A 18 8.98 4.55 5.23
CA ASP A 18 8.41 3.23 4.89
C ASP A 18 8.35 2.99 3.37
N GLY A 19 8.23 4.06 2.57
CA GLY A 19 8.08 4.00 1.11
C GLY A 19 6.73 3.49 0.63
N VAL A 20 5.86 3.05 1.55
CA VAL A 20 4.50 2.58 1.31
C VAL A 20 3.62 3.09 2.45
N LEU A 21 2.40 3.52 2.14
CA LEU A 21 1.43 3.92 3.15
C LEU A 21 0.08 3.27 2.87
N VAL A 22 -0.59 2.82 3.93
CA VAL A 22 -1.91 2.17 3.86
C VAL A 22 -2.87 2.97 4.72
N ALA A 23 -4.07 3.25 4.22
CA ALA A 23 -5.12 3.86 5.03
C ALA A 23 -6.50 3.29 4.70
N GLU A 24 -7.35 3.14 5.70
CA GLU A 24 -8.75 2.79 5.50
C GLU A 24 -9.56 4.01 5.00
N LYS A 25 -10.58 3.78 4.18
CA LYS A 25 -11.51 4.80 3.67
C LYS A 25 -12.56 5.14 4.72
N ASP A 26 -12.13 5.56 5.90
CA ASP A 26 -12.98 6.01 6.99
C ASP A 26 -12.54 7.40 7.47
N PHE A 27 -13.35 8.42 7.18
CA PHE A 27 -12.99 9.82 7.42
C PHE A 27 -13.25 10.32 8.84
N THR A 28 -13.98 9.52 9.64
CA THR A 28 -14.35 9.84 11.02
C THR A 28 -13.30 9.42 12.04
N MET A 29 -12.28 8.66 11.62
CA MET A 29 -11.24 8.17 12.50
C MET A 29 -10.24 9.29 12.86
N ASP A 30 -10.15 9.61 14.15
CA ASP A 30 -9.35 10.71 14.68
C ASP A 30 -7.83 10.49 14.60
N LYS A 31 -7.39 9.23 14.57
CA LYS A 31 -5.97 8.87 14.51
C LYS A 31 -5.73 7.69 13.57
N HIS A 32 -4.72 7.81 12.72
CA HIS A 32 -4.20 6.68 11.96
C HIS A 32 -3.31 5.81 12.87
N GLY A 33 -3.38 4.48 12.75
CA GLY A 33 -2.66 3.57 13.65
C GLY A 33 -1.13 3.80 13.69
N SER A 34 -0.53 4.16 12.55
CA SER A 34 0.92 4.38 12.45
C SER A 34 1.36 5.83 12.69
N ILE A 35 0.43 6.79 12.71
CA ILE A 35 0.75 8.24 12.73
C ILE A 35 -0.29 8.98 13.58
N GLU A 36 0.16 9.85 14.49
CA GLU A 36 -0.71 10.70 15.31
C GLU A 36 -1.39 11.84 14.53
N VAL A 37 -1.99 11.52 13.40
CA VAL A 37 -2.66 12.45 12.48
C VAL A 37 -4.04 11.89 12.13
N PRO A 38 -5.09 12.73 12.02
CA PRO A 38 -6.41 12.27 11.59
C PRO A 38 -6.39 11.71 10.19
N ASN A 39 -7.15 10.64 9.99
CA ASN A 39 -7.13 9.87 8.75
C ASN A 39 -7.58 10.71 7.54
N LEU A 40 -8.49 11.67 7.76
CA LEU A 40 -8.90 12.63 6.74
C LEU A 40 -7.70 13.39 6.14
N HIS A 41 -6.75 13.83 6.98
CA HIS A 41 -5.58 14.56 6.51
C HIS A 41 -4.66 13.66 5.69
N VAL A 42 -4.50 12.39 6.09
CA VAL A 42 -3.72 11.40 5.35
C VAL A 42 -4.31 11.19 3.96
N VAL A 43 -5.59 10.85 3.86
CA VAL A 43 -6.25 10.57 2.57
C VAL A 43 -6.20 11.79 1.64
N LYS A 44 -6.44 13.00 2.17
CA LYS A 44 -6.42 14.22 1.35
C LYS A 44 -4.99 14.64 0.96
N ALA A 45 -3.99 14.43 1.81
CA ALA A 45 -2.59 14.66 1.46
C ALA A 45 -2.15 13.70 0.35
N MET A 46 -2.47 12.42 0.48
CA MET A 46 -2.10 11.40 -0.51
C MET A 46 -2.82 11.63 -1.85
N MET A 47 -4.08 12.04 -1.83
CA MET A 47 -4.81 12.44 -3.05
C MET A 47 -4.08 13.58 -3.79
N SER A 48 -3.54 14.57 -3.07
CA SER A 48 -2.79 15.68 -3.67
C SER A 48 -1.43 15.27 -4.25
N LEU A 49 -0.78 14.26 -3.65
CA LEU A 49 0.46 13.70 -4.19
C LEU A 49 0.19 12.83 -5.43
N LYS A 50 -0.92 12.09 -5.43
CA LYS A 50 -1.38 11.30 -6.58
C LYS A 50 -1.64 12.17 -7.79
N SER A 51 -2.37 13.27 -7.62
CA SER A 51 -2.71 14.17 -8.73
C SER A 51 -1.48 14.78 -9.41
N ARG A 52 -0.34 14.80 -8.71
CA ARG A 52 0.95 15.30 -9.21
C ARG A 52 1.86 14.20 -9.76
N GLY A 53 1.48 12.92 -9.66
CA GLY A 53 2.27 11.79 -10.16
C GLY A 53 3.34 11.24 -9.21
N TYR A 54 3.46 11.78 -7.99
CA TYR A 54 4.49 11.36 -7.03
C TYR A 54 4.22 10.01 -6.34
N VAL A 55 2.97 9.56 -6.38
CA VAL A 55 2.51 8.35 -5.70
C VAL A 55 1.57 7.58 -6.61
N LYS A 56 1.73 6.26 -6.65
CA LYS A 56 0.80 5.34 -7.29
C LYS A 56 -0.21 4.83 -6.27
N GLU A 57 -1.49 5.00 -6.56
CA GLU A 57 -2.60 4.55 -5.71
C GLU A 57 -3.18 3.24 -6.21
N GLN A 58 -3.53 2.34 -5.29
CA GLN A 58 -4.33 1.16 -5.54
C GLN A 58 -5.40 1.08 -4.44
N PHE A 59 -6.67 0.95 -4.83
CA PHE A 59 -7.78 0.89 -3.89
C PHE A 59 -8.41 -0.50 -3.91
N ALA A 60 -8.52 -1.15 -2.76
CA ALA A 60 -9.21 -2.43 -2.62
C ALA A 60 -9.76 -2.60 -1.21
N TRP A 61 -10.93 -3.25 -1.08
CA TRP A 61 -11.54 -3.59 0.21
C TRP A 61 -11.67 -2.42 1.18
N ARG A 62 -12.02 -1.23 0.65
CA ARG A 62 -12.07 0.04 1.41
C ARG A 62 -10.72 0.52 1.96
N HIS A 63 -9.60 -0.07 1.55
CA HIS A 63 -8.26 0.40 1.88
C HIS A 63 -7.57 1.04 0.68
N TYR A 64 -6.89 2.15 0.94
CA TYR A 64 -5.96 2.80 0.03
C TYR A 64 -4.55 2.26 0.28
N TYR A 65 -3.92 1.83 -0.81
CA TYR A 65 -2.53 1.43 -0.85
C TYR A 65 -1.78 2.42 -1.73
N TRP A 66 -0.77 3.07 -1.16
CA TRP A 66 0.04 4.05 -1.87
C TRP A 66 1.49 3.63 -1.94
N TYR A 67 2.05 3.71 -3.15
CA TYR A 67 3.43 3.40 -3.45
C TYR A 67 4.15 4.65 -3.90
N LEU A 68 5.29 4.93 -3.28
CA LEU A 68 6.12 6.07 -3.66
C LEU A 68 6.84 5.79 -4.99
N THR A 69 6.78 6.72 -5.95
CA THR A 69 7.49 6.62 -7.23
C THR A 69 8.87 7.29 -7.15
N ASN A 70 9.74 7.04 -8.12
CA ASN A 70 11.08 7.64 -8.15
C ASN A 70 11.05 9.17 -8.16
N GLU A 71 10.09 9.77 -8.86
CA GLU A 71 9.86 11.22 -8.88
C GLU A 71 9.36 11.73 -7.52
N GLY A 72 8.46 10.98 -6.88
CA GLY A 72 7.99 11.30 -5.53
C GLY A 72 9.09 11.28 -4.48
N ILE A 73 10.07 10.39 -4.61
CA ILE A 73 11.25 10.36 -3.74
C ILE A 73 12.04 11.67 -3.85
N GLN A 74 12.26 12.18 -5.07
CA GLN A 74 12.98 13.44 -5.29
C GLN A 74 12.20 14.62 -4.67
N TYR A 75 10.91 14.72 -4.97
CA TYR A 75 10.05 15.77 -4.42
C TYR A 75 10.05 15.79 -2.87
N LEU A 76 9.97 14.62 -2.23
CA LEU A 76 10.00 14.54 -0.77
C LEU A 76 11.36 14.93 -0.18
N ARG A 77 12.48 14.65 -0.87
CA ARG A 77 13.81 15.12 -0.43
C ARG A 77 13.91 16.63 -0.46
N ASP A 78 13.44 17.24 -1.54
CA ASP A 78 13.48 18.71 -1.70
C ASP A 78 12.57 19.40 -0.68
N PHE A 79 11.40 18.81 -0.38
CA PHE A 79 10.44 19.36 0.56
C PHE A 79 10.90 19.24 2.02
N LEU A 80 11.52 18.12 2.40
CA LEU A 80 11.97 17.90 3.78
C LEU A 80 13.42 18.38 4.01
N HIS A 81 14.15 18.74 2.95
CA HIS A 81 15.56 19.17 3.00
C HIS A 81 16.50 18.09 3.57
N LEU A 82 16.24 16.81 3.28
CA LEU A 82 17.13 15.71 3.68
C LEU A 82 18.28 15.54 2.67
N PRO A 83 19.48 15.13 3.12
CA PRO A 83 20.58 14.81 2.23
C PRO A 83 20.22 13.63 1.30
N PRO A 84 20.78 13.59 0.07
CA PRO A 84 20.39 12.64 -0.99
C PRO A 84 20.71 11.17 -0.67
N GLU A 85 21.50 10.91 0.38
CA GLU A 85 21.94 9.59 0.81
C GLU A 85 20.82 8.77 1.47
N ILE A 86 19.80 9.42 2.03
CA ILE A 86 18.74 8.71 2.74
C ILE A 86 17.78 8.14 1.70
N VAL A 87 17.84 6.82 1.59
CA VAL A 87 17.05 6.02 0.68
C VAL A 87 15.91 5.37 1.48
N PRO A 88 14.66 5.38 0.98
CA PRO A 88 13.53 4.73 1.65
C PRO A 88 13.84 3.25 1.90
N SER A 89 13.27 2.70 2.96
CA SER A 89 13.54 1.32 3.41
C SER A 89 13.33 0.27 2.31
N THR A 90 12.50 0.57 1.30
CA THR A 90 12.27 -0.28 0.13
C THR A 90 13.48 -0.45 -0.80
N LEU A 91 14.40 0.51 -0.85
CA LEU A 91 15.62 0.44 -1.67
C LEU A 91 16.88 0.07 -0.86
N LYS A 92 16.82 0.09 0.48
CA LYS A 92 17.92 -0.42 1.32
C LYS A 92 17.99 -1.93 1.14
N ARG A 93 18.88 -2.37 0.25
CA ARG A 93 19.15 -3.80 0.01
C ARG A 93 19.61 -4.40 1.34
N GLN A 94 18.83 -5.33 1.88
CA GLN A 94 19.21 -6.14 3.02
C GLN A 94 20.53 -6.84 2.67
N ALA A 95 21.60 -6.54 3.41
CA ALA A 95 22.86 -7.25 3.28
C ALA A 95 22.58 -8.72 3.61
N ARG A 96 22.57 -9.58 2.59
CA ARG A 96 22.50 -11.02 2.80
C ARG A 96 23.76 -11.38 3.57
N SER A 97 23.61 -11.84 4.81
CA SER A 97 24.69 -12.54 5.49
C SER A 97 25.05 -13.75 4.63
N ASP A 98 26.26 -13.74 4.09
CA ASP A 98 26.81 -14.76 3.21
C ASP A 98 26.94 -16.08 3.99
N ALA A 99 25.91 -16.91 3.93
CA ALA A 99 25.95 -18.32 4.27
C ALA A 99 25.75 -19.11 2.97
N SER A 100 26.85 -19.26 2.23
CA SER A 100 27.19 -20.41 1.35
C SER A 100 26.05 -21.11 0.59
N LYS A 101 25.80 -20.72 -0.68
CA LYS A 101 25.43 -21.65 -1.77
C LYS A 101 25.55 -20.96 -3.15
N PRO A 102 26.28 -21.52 -4.13
CA PRO A 102 26.29 -20.97 -5.48
C PRO A 102 25.14 -21.58 -6.29
N ARG A 103 24.24 -20.74 -6.83
CA ARG A 103 23.48 -21.06 -8.05
C ARG A 103 22.84 -19.80 -8.65
N GLY A 104 23.22 -19.55 -9.91
CA GLY A 104 22.28 -19.17 -10.97
C GLY A 104 21.74 -17.74 -10.98
N ARG A 105 22.37 -16.91 -11.82
CA ARG A 105 21.85 -15.73 -12.54
C ARG A 105 20.43 -15.24 -12.23
N GLY A 106 20.40 -14.02 -11.68
CA GLY A 106 19.77 -12.89 -12.36
C GLY A 106 18.26 -12.77 -12.31
N LYS A 107 17.72 -12.32 -11.17
CA LYS A 107 16.59 -11.37 -11.09
C LYS A 107 16.84 -10.46 -9.88
N SER A 108 16.89 -9.15 -10.10
CA SER A 108 16.84 -8.13 -9.05
C SER A 108 15.48 -8.22 -8.35
N ALA A 109 15.38 -9.16 -7.41
CA ALA A 109 14.19 -9.34 -6.61
C ALA A 109 14.08 -8.16 -5.64
N ILE A 110 13.20 -7.22 -5.97
CA ILE A 110 12.55 -6.32 -5.02
C ILE A 110 11.67 -7.22 -4.12
N LYS A 111 12.32 -7.98 -3.23
CA LYS A 111 11.71 -8.66 -2.08
C LYS A 111 12.23 -7.86 -0.91
N THR A 112 11.41 -7.02 -0.25
CA THR A 112 10.61 -7.51 0.87
C THR A 112 9.34 -6.70 1.21
N HIS A 113 8.92 -5.68 0.45
CA HIS A 113 7.64 -4.98 0.71
C HIS A 113 6.51 -5.36 -0.28
N SER A 114 6.86 -5.88 -1.45
CA SER A 114 5.91 -6.46 -2.39
C SER A 114 5.41 -7.85 -1.96
N PHE A 115 6.10 -8.51 -1.02
CA PHE A 115 5.74 -9.87 -0.60
C PHE A 115 4.55 -9.89 0.37
N VAL A 116 4.43 -8.94 1.30
CA VAL A 116 3.28 -8.88 2.22
C VAL A 116 2.02 -8.47 1.47
N ILE A 117 2.12 -7.55 0.50
CA ILE A 117 0.97 -7.11 -0.28
C ILE A 117 0.58 -8.14 -1.34
N ASN A 118 1.52 -8.82 -2.02
CA ASN A 118 1.15 -9.94 -2.90
C ASN A 118 0.58 -11.12 -2.11
N PHE A 119 1.00 -11.34 -0.87
CA PHE A 119 0.41 -12.37 0.00
C PHE A 119 -0.99 -11.97 0.45
N VAL A 120 -1.23 -10.72 0.86
CA VAL A 120 -2.57 -10.22 1.20
C VAL A 120 -3.48 -10.15 -0.05
N HIS A 121 -2.98 -9.74 -1.21
CA HIS A 121 -3.75 -9.68 -2.46
C HIS A 121 -4.05 -11.09 -3.00
N ALA A 122 -3.11 -12.05 -2.88
CA ALA A 122 -3.35 -13.46 -3.24
C ALA A 122 -4.29 -14.17 -2.26
N TYR A 123 -4.20 -13.92 -0.95
CA TYR A 123 -5.15 -14.46 0.02
C TYR A 123 -6.54 -13.83 -0.16
N GLN A 124 -6.63 -12.56 -0.55
CA GLN A 124 -7.91 -11.91 -0.82
C GLN A 124 -8.52 -12.34 -2.17
N CYS A 125 -7.72 -12.64 -3.20
CA CYS A 125 -8.20 -13.26 -4.44
C CYS A 125 -8.67 -14.71 -4.21
N ILE A 126 -7.91 -15.53 -3.48
CA ILE A 126 -8.25 -16.94 -3.22
C ILE A 126 -9.49 -17.06 -2.33
N SER A 127 -9.66 -16.17 -1.35
CA SER A 127 -10.83 -16.18 -0.46
C SER A 127 -12.10 -15.65 -1.12
N CYS A 128 -11.98 -14.78 -2.14
CA CYS A 128 -13.13 -14.16 -2.80
C CYS A 128 -13.62 -14.95 -4.01
N ASP A 129 -12.74 -15.62 -4.77
CA ASP A 129 -13.17 -16.53 -5.85
C ASP A 129 -13.87 -17.78 -5.31
N ALA A 130 -13.41 -18.33 -4.17
CA ALA A 130 -14.05 -19.47 -3.53
C ALA A 130 -15.45 -19.12 -3.00
N LEU A 131 -15.60 -18.00 -2.28
CA LEU A 131 -16.89 -17.58 -1.74
C LEU A 131 -17.87 -17.07 -2.81
N MET A 132 -17.39 -16.41 -3.88
CA MET A 132 -18.25 -16.03 -5.01
C MET A 132 -18.70 -17.25 -5.82
N ASN A 133 -17.85 -18.26 -6.05
CA ASN A 133 -18.28 -19.53 -6.67
C ASN A 133 -19.22 -20.33 -5.76
N GLN A 134 -19.07 -20.25 -4.44
CA GLN A 134 -19.93 -20.97 -3.50
C GLN A 134 -21.30 -20.27 -3.34
N LEU A 135 -21.35 -18.93 -3.40
CA LEU A 135 -22.61 -18.19 -3.46
C LEU A 135 -23.30 -18.35 -4.82
N LEU A 136 -22.57 -18.35 -5.95
CA LEU A 136 -23.15 -18.57 -7.28
C LEU A 136 -23.63 -20.01 -7.49
N THR A 137 -22.92 -21.02 -6.97
CA THR A 137 -23.43 -22.40 -7.01
C THR A 137 -24.64 -22.58 -6.09
N ASN A 138 -24.66 -22.00 -4.90
CA ASN A 138 -25.85 -22.04 -4.03
C ASN A 138 -27.05 -21.28 -4.63
N PHE A 139 -26.84 -20.16 -5.32
CA PHE A 139 -27.90 -19.44 -6.04
C PHE A 139 -28.40 -20.23 -7.25
N ALA A 140 -27.51 -20.89 -7.99
CA ALA A 140 -27.88 -21.75 -9.12
C ALA A 140 -28.68 -22.99 -8.66
N TYR A 141 -28.30 -23.62 -7.54
CA TYR A 141 -29.08 -24.73 -6.95
C TYR A 141 -30.45 -24.28 -6.44
N MET A 142 -30.57 -23.09 -5.85
CA MET A 142 -31.86 -22.53 -5.42
C MET A 142 -32.79 -22.26 -6.62
N ILE A 143 -32.26 -21.71 -7.72
CA ILE A 143 -33.01 -21.51 -8.97
C ILE A 143 -33.42 -22.87 -9.58
N PHE A 144 -32.54 -23.88 -9.56
CA PHE A 144 -32.83 -25.21 -10.10
C PHE A 144 -33.85 -26.00 -9.26
N MET A 145 -33.95 -25.73 -7.95
CA MET A 145 -34.88 -26.43 -7.05
C MET A 145 -36.30 -25.83 -7.08
N VAL A 146 -36.43 -24.52 -7.35
CA VAL A 146 -37.74 -23.85 -7.55
C VAL A 146 -38.34 -24.17 -8.92
N ALA A 147 -37.53 -24.50 -9.93
CA ALA A 147 -38.01 -24.85 -11.28
C ALA A 147 -38.40 -26.33 -11.48
N LYS A 148 -38.43 -27.14 -10.40
CA LYS A 148 -38.75 -28.59 -10.46
C LYS A 148 -39.93 -29.01 -9.56
N LEU A 149 -40.72 -28.04 -9.13
CA LEU A 149 -42.09 -28.18 -8.59
C LEU A 149 -43.06 -27.59 -9.62
#